data_AF-A0A527G3W4-F1
#
_entry.id   AF-A0A527G3W4-F1
#
_cell.length_a   1.000
_cell.length_b   1.000
_cell.length_c   1.000
_cell.angle_alpha   90.00
_cell.angle_beta   90.00
_cell.angle_gamma   90.00
#
_symmetry.space_group_name_H-M   'P 1'
#
loop_
_entity.id
_entity.type
_entity.pdbx_description
1 polymer ?
#
loop_
_entity_poly.entity_id
_entity_poly.type
_entity_poly.pdbx_seq_one_letter_code
_entity_poly.pdbx_strand_id
1 'polypeptide(L)' 'TGIGIAEEDFANLGKPFMQIQNDYTRRFEGTGLGLSLVKGLVALHEGTMSIESMPGEGTTVTISLPVNGP' A
#
# COMPACT_ATOMS: atom_id res chain seq x y z
N THR A 1 -15.90 4.92 2.62
CA THR A 1 -14.43 5.00 2.46
C THR A 1 -13.77 4.28 3.62
N GLY A 2 -12.48 3.94 3.51
CA GLY A 2 -11.72 3.27 4.59
C GLY A 2 -11.23 4.26 5.66
N ILE A 3 -10.50 3.76 6.66
CA ILE A 3 -9.99 4.55 7.80
C ILE A 3 -8.85 5.53 7.44
N GLY A 4 -8.19 5.33 6.29
CA GLY A 4 -7.00 6.08 5.92
C GLY A 4 -5.74 5.68 6.68
N ILE A 5 -4.61 6.31 6.33
CA ILE A 5 -3.27 6.05 6.86
C ILE A 5 -2.67 7.38 7.30
N ALA A 6 -2.05 7.41 8.49
CA ALA A 6 -1.37 8.61 8.99
C ALA A 6 -0.02 8.82 8.27
N GLU A 7 0.41 10.07 8.14
CA GLU A 7 1.63 10.43 7.41
C GLU A 7 2.89 9.73 7.97
N GLU A 8 2.97 9.59 9.30
CA GLU A 8 4.05 8.89 10.00
C GLU A 8 4.18 7.40 9.64
N ASP A 9 3.08 6.77 9.22
CA ASP A 9 3.06 5.35 8.88
C ASP A 9 3.51 5.07 7.44
N PHE A 10 3.56 6.09 6.57
CA PHE A 10 3.98 5.93 5.17
C PHE A 10 5.41 5.39 5.05
N ALA A 11 6.29 5.72 6.00
CA ALA A 11 7.66 5.22 6.01
C ALA A 11 7.76 3.70 6.11
N ASN A 12 6.73 3.03 6.62
CA ASN A 12 6.67 1.58 6.78
C ASN A 12 5.77 0.89 5.74
N LEU A 13 5.04 1.67 4.95
CA LEU A 13 4.08 1.18 3.99
C LEU A 13 4.79 0.45 2.83
N GLY A 14 4.38 -0.79 2.57
CA GLY A 14 4.95 -1.63 1.50
C GLY A 14 6.26 -2.33 1.87
N LYS A 15 6.72 -2.23 3.12
CA LYS A 15 7.77 -3.10 3.64
C LYS A 15 7.21 -4.51 3.92
N PRO A 16 7.89 -5.59 3.50
CA PRO A 16 7.44 -6.95 3.79
C PRO A 16 7.28 -7.18 5.29
N PHE A 17 6.23 -7.93 5.66
CA PHE A 17 5.91 -8.29 7.04
C PHE A 17 5.55 -7.13 7.99
N MET A 18 5.46 -5.90 7.46
CA MET A 18 5.02 -4.74 8.24
C MET A 18 3.52 -4.56 8.13
N GLN A 19 2.88 -4.39 9.27
CA GLN A 19 1.49 -3.98 9.40
C GLN A 19 1.43 -2.76 10.30
N ILE A 20 0.72 -1.74 9.84
CA ILE A 20 0.46 -0.56 10.65
C ILE A 20 -0.54 -1.01 11.73
N GLN A 21 -0.14 -0.85 12.99
CA GLN A 21 -0.98 -1.23 14.12
C GLN A 21 -1.86 -0.05 14.52
N ASN A 22 -3.16 -0.19 14.32
CA ASN A 22 -4.20 0.78 14.65
C ASN A 22 -5.28 -0.02 15.40
N ASP A 23 -6.14 0.67 16.16
CA ASP A 23 -7.24 0.02 16.88
C ASP A 23 -8.16 -0.83 15.96
N TYR A 24 -8.15 -0.55 14.66
CA TYR A 24 -8.85 -1.32 13.63
C TYR A 24 -8.07 -2.53 13.07
N THR A 25 -6.72 -2.50 13.03
CA THR A 25 -5.93 -3.62 12.46
C THR A 25 -5.83 -4.81 13.40
N ARG A 26 -6.12 -4.64 14.70
CA ARG A 26 -6.33 -5.78 15.62
C ARG A 26 -7.46 -6.73 15.21
N ARG A 27 -8.31 -6.35 14.26
CA ARG A 27 -9.45 -7.17 13.78
C ARG A 27 -9.23 -7.87 12.44
N PHE A 28 -8.17 -7.56 11.69
CA PHE A 28 -7.98 -8.12 10.35
C PHE A 28 -6.70 -8.92 10.28
N GLU A 29 -6.83 -10.20 9.93
CA GLU A 29 -5.70 -11.10 9.70
C GLU A 29 -4.94 -10.69 8.43
N GLY A 30 -3.62 -10.86 8.45
CA GLY A 30 -2.75 -10.60 7.32
C GLY A 30 -1.29 -10.80 7.71
N THR A 31 -0.42 -11.02 6.73
CA THR A 31 1.04 -11.11 6.95
C THR A 31 1.76 -9.79 6.66
N GLY A 32 1.05 -8.76 6.18
CA GLY A 32 1.68 -7.51 5.73
C GLY A 32 2.40 -7.61 4.38
N LEU A 33 2.18 -8.67 3.60
CA LEU A 33 2.90 -8.89 2.35
C LEU A 33 2.25 -8.26 1.12
N GLY A 34 0.93 -8.04 1.12
CA GLY A 34 0.18 -7.66 -0.08
C GLY A 34 0.79 -6.46 -0.82
N LEU A 35 1.05 -5.37 -0.11
CA LEU A 35 1.55 -4.14 -0.72
C LEU A 35 3.01 -4.27 -1.18
N SER A 36 3.83 -5.02 -0.44
CA SER A 36 5.22 -5.31 -0.85
C SER A 36 5.27 -6.14 -2.14
N LEU A 37 4.34 -7.09 -2.29
CA LEU A 37 4.22 -7.92 -3.48
C LEU A 37 3.77 -7.07 -4.68
N VAL A 38 2.74 -6.24 -4.52
CA VAL A 38 2.26 -5.34 -5.59
C VAL A 38 3.39 -4.39 -6.02
N LYS A 39 4.12 -3.79 -5.08
CA LYS A 39 5.26 -2.92 -5.40
C LYS A 39 6.33 -3.64 -6.23
N GLY A 40 6.65 -4.89 -5.87
CA GLY A 40 7.58 -5.73 -6.62
C GLY A 40 7.07 -6.06 -8.03
N LEU A 41 5.80 -6.46 -8.15
CA LEU A 41 5.18 -6.79 -9.44
C LEU A 41 5.13 -5.58 -10.36
N VAL A 42 4.74 -4.41 -9.86
CA VAL A 42 4.72 -3.16 -10.63
C VAL A 42 6.12 -2.81 -11.12
N ALA A 43 7.14 -2.92 -10.27
CA ALA A 43 8.53 -2.67 -10.67
C ALA A 43 9.02 -3.65 -11.75
N LEU A 44 8.66 -4.93 -11.67
CA LEU A 44 8.98 -5.93 -12.69
C LEU A 44 8.32 -5.64 -14.05
N HIS A 45 7.20 -4.92 -14.07
CA HIS A 45 6.52 -4.47 -15.28
C HIS A 45 6.95 -3.05 -15.71
N GLU A 46 8.08 -2.55 -15.18
CA GLU A 46 8.59 -1.19 -15.45
C GLU A 46 7.57 -0.08 -15.15
N GLY A 47 6.65 -0.36 -14.22
CA GLY A 47 5.60 0.56 -13.81
C GLY A 47 5.96 1.40 -12.60
N THR A 48 5.02 2.25 -12.21
CA THR A 48 5.08 3.04 -10.98
C THR A 48 3.84 2.85 -10.13
N MET A 49 4.00 3.07 -8.84
CA MET A 49 2.94 2.96 -7.85
C MET A 49 3.02 4.15 -6.90
N SER A 50 1.88 4.82 -6.68
CA SER A 50 1.74 5.89 -5.69
C SER A 50 0.56 5.60 -4.76
N ILE A 51 0.63 6.17 -3.56
CA ILE A 51 -0.40 6.02 -2.53
C ILE A 51 -0.69 7.39 -1.96
N GLU A 52 -1.96 7.73 -1.89
CA GLU A 52 -2.49 8.94 -1.27
C GLU A 52 -3.49 8.53 -0.21
N SER A 53 -3.37 9.09 0.98
CA SER A 53 -4.26 8.72 2.08
C SER A 53 -4.37 9.84 3.10
N MET A 54 -5.54 9.97 3.70
CA MET A 54 -5.76 10.83 4.84
C MET A 54 -6.63 10.11 5.88
N PRO A 55 -6.30 10.18 7.19
CA PRO A 55 -7.11 9.59 8.24
C PRO A 55 -8.57 10.05 8.19
N GLY A 56 -9.50 9.12 8.28
CA GLY A 56 -10.94 9.38 8.18
C GLY A 56 -11.48 9.56 6.77
N GLU A 57 -10.63 9.83 5.77
CA GLU A 57 -11.05 10.00 4.37
C GLU A 57 -10.82 8.75 3.52
N GLY A 58 -9.80 7.96 3.85
CA GLY A 58 -9.48 6.71 3.17
C GLY A 58 -8.13 6.71 2.47
N THR A 59 -7.94 5.73 1.58
CA THR A 59 -6.67 5.49 0.88
C THR A 59 -6.95 5.20 -0.58
N THR A 60 -6.20 5.86 -1.45
CA THR A 60 -6.16 5.63 -2.90
C THR A 60 -4.78 5.10 -3.26
N VAL A 61 -4.74 4.01 -4.02
CA VAL A 61 -3.51 3.44 -4.58
C VAL A 61 -3.60 3.53 -6.09
N THR A 62 -2.63 4.18 -6.71
CA THR A 62 -2.56 4.37 -8.16
C THR A 62 -1.40 3.57 -8.71
N ILE A 63 -1.67 2.79 -9.77
CA ILE A 63 -0.67 1.99 -10.49
C ILE A 63 -0.65 2.46 -11.94
N SER A 64 0.55 2.76 -12.44
CA SER A 64 0.80 3.09 -13.84
C SER A 64 1.71 2.05 -14.45
N LEU A 65 1.29 1.44 -15.57
CA LEU A 65 2.05 0.44 -16.29
C LEU A 65 2.30 0.91 -17.74
N PRO A 66 3.44 0.53 -18.36
CA PRO A 66 3.64 0.70 -19.79
C PRO A 66 2.59 -0.07 -20.59
N VAL A 67 2.08 0.54 -21.66
CA VAL A 67 1.02 -0.06 -22.51
C VAL A 67 1.52 -1.30 -23.27
N ASN A 68 2.80 -1.34 -23.62
CA ASN A 68 3.38 -2.37 -24.48
C ASN A 68 4.17 -3.45 -23.72
N GLY A 69 4.09 -3.46 -22.37
CA GLY A 69 4.85 -4.39 -21.53
C GLY A 69 6.38 -4.14 -21.53
N PRO A 70 7.12 -4.89 -20.70
CA PRO A 70 8.57 -4.98 -20.81
C PRO A 70 9.03 -5.78 -22.04
#